data_AF-F0USG8-F1
#
_entry.id   AF-F0USG8-F1
#
_cell.length_a   1.000
_cell.length_b   1.000
_cell.length_c   1.000
_cell.angle_alpha   90.00
_cell.angle_beta   90.00
_cell.angle_gamma   90.00
#
_symmetry.space_group_name_H-M   'P 1'
#
loop_
_entity.id
_entity.type
_entity.pdbx_description
1 polymer ?
#
loop_
_entity_poly.entity_id
_entity_poly.type
_entity_poly.pdbx_seq_one_letter_code
_entity_poly.pdbx_strand_id
1 'polypeptide(L)'
;MLPIRQFVEDWKLRWYELFVMDGNSEQPTCNEICEAKTNAYRITWGLRVFKERFQRRYPVNTDAIQLIGEVEQALRDDHGGRLPCDVLSFWWWQRLRCISDRRTFATPEEKNAMVAIYERWKDEAWIKEQFWAIKNAACLDSSGFPDSRLKRLSDEDCVPVLQSLRDWLAKRKNGQVY
;
A
#
# COMPACT_ATOMS: atom_id res chain seq x y z
N MET A 1 -0.39 22.35 41.50
CA MET A 1 -0.52 20.98 40.94
C MET A 1 -1.85 20.94 40.21
N LEU A 2 -1.85 20.89 38.87
CA LEU A 2 -3.10 20.73 38.12
C LEU A 2 -3.67 19.33 38.43
N PRO A 3 -4.97 19.19 38.75
CA PRO A 3 -5.59 17.88 38.94
C PRO A 3 -5.36 17.05 37.69
N ILE A 4 -4.98 15.78 37.85
CA ILE A 4 -4.68 14.83 36.74
C ILE A 4 -5.76 14.87 35.65
N ARG A 5 -7.03 15.08 36.05
CA ARG A 5 -8.17 15.21 35.15
C ARG A 5 -8.07 16.41 34.20
N GLN A 6 -7.60 17.55 34.69
CA GLN A 6 -7.48 18.78 33.91
C GLN A 6 -6.27 18.73 32.96
N PHE A 7 -5.16 18.13 33.42
CA PHE A 7 -4.04 17.80 32.55
C PHE A 7 -4.44 16.88 31.38
N VAL A 8 -5.28 15.88 31.64
CA VAL A 8 -5.76 14.96 30.60
C VAL A 8 -6.69 15.65 29.60
N GLU A 9 -7.59 16.54 30.06
CA GLU A 9 -8.47 17.29 29.16
C GLU A 9 -7.70 18.34 28.34
N ASP A 10 -6.78 19.08 28.95
CA ASP A 10 -5.90 20.03 28.26
C ASP A 10 -5.00 19.32 27.24
N TRP A 11 -4.54 18.12 27.57
CA TRP A 11 -3.77 17.26 26.67
C TRP A 11 -4.62 16.77 25.48
N LYS A 12 -5.87 16.36 25.71
CA LYS A 12 -6.80 15.97 24.62
C LYS A 12 -7.16 17.15 23.71
N LEU A 13 -7.32 18.35 24.28
CA LEU A 13 -7.65 19.55 23.53
C LEU A 13 -6.49 19.99 22.63
N ARG A 14 -5.27 20.05 23.16
CA ARG A 14 -4.05 20.28 22.35
C ARG A 14 -3.84 19.20 21.30
N TRP A 15 -4.19 17.94 21.61
CA TRP A 15 -4.10 16.82 20.68
C TRP A 15 -5.11 16.94 19.53
N TYR A 16 -6.33 17.40 19.82
CA TYR A 16 -7.33 17.76 18.82
C TYR A 16 -6.88 18.95 17.97
N GLU A 17 -6.25 19.96 18.57
CA GLU A 17 -5.75 21.12 17.86
C GLU A 17 -4.58 20.80 16.92
N LEU A 18 -3.56 20.04 17.37
CA LEU A 18 -2.36 19.76 16.58
C LEU A 18 -2.58 18.80 15.40
N PHE A 19 -3.59 17.94 15.45
CA PHE A 19 -3.77 16.86 14.47
C PHE A 19 -5.16 16.81 13.81
N VAL A 20 -6.17 17.47 14.39
CA VAL A 20 -7.55 17.50 13.86
C VAL A 20 -7.98 18.91 13.43
N MET A 21 -7.58 19.96 14.14
CA MET A 21 -7.96 21.35 13.84
C MET A 21 -6.82 22.22 13.29
N ASP A 22 -5.62 21.67 13.08
CA ASP A 22 -4.67 22.23 12.12
C ASP A 22 -5.23 21.96 10.71
N GLY A 23 -6.39 22.59 10.45
CA GLY A 23 -7.17 22.59 9.23
C GLY A 23 -6.49 23.38 8.12
N ASN A 24 -5.17 23.26 8.03
CA ASN A 24 -4.52 23.39 6.75
C ASN A 24 -5.01 22.19 5.95
N SER A 25 -5.76 22.47 4.89
CA SER A 25 -6.38 21.55 3.93
C SER A 25 -5.42 20.61 3.18
N GLU A 26 -4.24 20.34 3.74
CA GLU A 26 -3.13 19.60 3.14
C GLU A 26 -2.99 18.17 3.70
N GLN A 27 -3.63 17.83 4.84
CA GLN A 27 -3.52 16.47 5.39
C GLN A 27 -4.70 15.58 4.95
N PRO A 28 -4.45 14.31 4.56
CA PRO A 28 -5.52 13.42 4.14
C PRO A 28 -6.41 12.99 5.29
N THR A 29 -7.69 12.90 4.98
CA THR A 29 -8.76 12.39 5.84
C THR A 29 -8.61 10.89 6.08
N CYS A 30 -9.31 10.39 7.11
CA CYS A 30 -9.39 8.96 7.38
C CYS A 30 -9.90 8.16 6.17
N ASN A 31 -10.85 8.72 5.41
CA ASN A 31 -11.40 8.05 4.23
C ASN A 31 -10.37 7.99 3.10
N GLU A 32 -9.67 9.09 2.81
CA GLU A 32 -8.63 9.13 1.78
C GLU A 32 -7.46 8.18 2.10
N ILE A 33 -7.05 8.10 3.38
CA ILE A 33 -6.02 7.13 3.80
C ILE A 33 -6.56 5.69 3.63
N CYS A 34 -7.84 5.45 3.94
CA CYS A 34 -8.47 4.14 3.76
C CYS A 34 -8.51 3.72 2.28
N GLU A 35 -8.79 4.65 1.37
CA GLU A 35 -8.79 4.42 -0.07
C GLU A 35 -7.38 4.11 -0.57
N ALA A 36 -6.38 4.92 -0.21
CA ALA A 36 -4.99 4.68 -0.56
C ALA A 36 -4.49 3.33 -0.03
N LYS A 37 -4.81 3.02 1.23
CA LYS A 37 -4.55 1.70 1.85
C LYS A 37 -5.18 0.59 1.03
N THR A 38 -6.44 0.74 0.62
CA THR A 38 -7.18 -0.28 -0.14
C THR A 38 -6.53 -0.50 -1.50
N ASN A 39 -6.10 0.55 -2.19
CA ASN A 39 -5.36 0.42 -3.44
C ASN A 39 -4.05 -0.33 -3.27
N ALA A 40 -3.25 0.05 -2.26
CA ALA A 40 -2.01 -0.65 -1.91
C ALA A 40 -2.26 -2.13 -1.57
N TYR A 41 -3.31 -2.40 -0.81
CA TYR A 41 -3.71 -3.75 -0.45
C TYR A 41 -4.05 -4.59 -1.68
N ARG A 42 -4.86 -4.07 -2.61
CA ARG A 42 -5.27 -4.79 -3.83
C ARG A 42 -4.07 -5.22 -4.68
N ILE A 43 -3.07 -4.35 -4.85
CA ILE A 43 -1.87 -4.67 -5.64
C ILE A 43 -0.97 -5.67 -4.91
N THR A 44 -0.63 -5.39 -3.65
CA THR A 44 0.26 -6.26 -2.86
C THR A 44 -0.35 -7.65 -2.65
N TRP A 45 -1.66 -7.73 -2.40
CA TRP A 45 -2.39 -8.98 -2.31
C TRP A 45 -2.50 -9.69 -3.66
N GLY A 46 -2.78 -8.95 -4.73
CA GLY A 46 -2.83 -9.49 -6.10
C GLY A 46 -1.51 -10.14 -6.52
N LEU A 47 -0.37 -9.49 -6.24
CA LEU A 47 0.97 -10.04 -6.45
C LEU A 47 1.17 -11.35 -5.70
N ARG A 48 0.83 -11.36 -4.41
CA ARG A 48 0.96 -12.56 -3.56
C ARG A 48 0.13 -13.72 -4.10
N VAL A 49 -1.14 -13.48 -4.41
CA VAL A 49 -2.05 -14.51 -4.95
C VAL A 49 -1.55 -15.02 -6.31
N PHE A 50 -1.10 -14.12 -7.18
CA PHE A 50 -0.53 -14.50 -8.47
C PHE A 50 0.72 -15.37 -8.28
N LYS A 51 1.65 -14.98 -7.41
CA LYS A 51 2.85 -15.76 -7.07
C LYS A 51 2.50 -17.16 -6.57
N GLU A 52 1.64 -17.26 -5.56
CA GLU A 52 1.23 -18.54 -4.96
C GLU A 52 0.61 -19.48 -6.00
N ARG A 53 -0.24 -18.95 -6.91
CA ARG A 53 -0.87 -19.76 -7.96
C ARG A 53 0.11 -20.11 -9.08
N PHE A 54 0.94 -19.17 -9.49
CA PHE A 54 1.96 -19.40 -10.51
C PHE A 54 2.94 -20.48 -10.05
N GLN A 55 3.40 -20.42 -8.80
CA GLN A 55 4.23 -21.45 -8.17
C GLN A 55 3.55 -22.83 -8.18
N ARG A 56 2.25 -22.92 -7.87
CA ARG A 56 1.51 -24.18 -7.92
C ARG A 56 1.40 -24.75 -9.34
N ARG A 57 1.28 -23.88 -10.36
CA ARG A 57 1.08 -24.30 -11.76
C ARG A 57 2.41 -24.58 -12.49
N TYR A 58 3.44 -23.78 -12.23
CA TYR A 58 4.76 -23.81 -12.87
C TYR A 58 5.88 -23.85 -11.81
N PRO A 59 5.95 -24.89 -10.97
CA PRO A 59 6.89 -24.93 -9.84
C PRO A 59 8.37 -24.86 -10.25
N VAL A 60 8.69 -25.26 -11.48
CA VAL A 60 10.05 -25.24 -12.04
C VAL A 60 10.45 -23.91 -12.67
N ASN A 61 9.53 -22.97 -12.86
CA ASN A 61 9.82 -21.68 -13.48
C ASN A 61 10.28 -20.67 -12.41
N THR A 62 11.50 -20.88 -11.93
CA THR A 62 12.11 -20.10 -10.85
C THR A 62 12.32 -18.64 -11.25
N ASP A 63 12.58 -18.35 -12.52
CA ASP A 63 12.85 -16.99 -13.01
C ASP A 63 11.63 -16.10 -12.87
N ALA A 64 10.44 -16.60 -13.25
CA ALA A 64 9.20 -15.86 -13.08
C ALA A 64 8.83 -15.69 -11.60
N ILE A 65 9.11 -16.69 -10.76
CA ILE A 65 8.90 -16.60 -9.31
C ILE A 65 9.82 -15.54 -8.68
N GLN A 66 11.09 -15.52 -9.10
CA GLN A 66 12.07 -14.54 -8.66
C GLN A 66 11.68 -13.13 -9.07
N LEU A 67 11.26 -12.93 -10.34
CA LEU A 67 10.75 -11.64 -10.82
C LEU A 67 9.64 -11.09 -9.93
N ILE A 68 8.64 -11.90 -9.60
CA ILE A 68 7.54 -11.45 -8.73
C ILE A 68 8.06 -11.08 -7.34
N GLY A 69 9.02 -11.86 -6.81
CA GLY A 69 9.71 -11.54 -5.56
C GLY A 69 10.50 -10.23 -5.60
N GLU A 70 11.18 -9.93 -6.71
CA GLU A 70 11.89 -8.66 -6.91
C GLU A 70 10.92 -7.47 -6.92
N VAL A 71 9.73 -7.61 -7.52
CA VAL A 71 8.69 -6.58 -7.46
C VAL A 71 8.17 -6.39 -6.03
N GLU A 72 7.90 -7.47 -5.31
CA GLU A 72 7.48 -7.38 -3.90
C GLU A 72 8.54 -6.69 -3.03
N GLN A 73 9.81 -7.03 -3.22
CA GLN A 73 10.92 -6.42 -2.49
C GLN A 73 11.09 -4.95 -2.88
N ALA A 74 10.98 -4.63 -4.16
CA ALA A 74 10.99 -3.26 -4.67
C ALA A 74 9.94 -2.38 -3.98
N LEU A 75 8.71 -2.88 -3.87
CA LEU A 75 7.64 -2.16 -3.16
C LEU A 75 7.92 -2.00 -1.67
N ARG A 76 8.69 -2.90 -1.05
CA ARG A 76 9.10 -2.80 0.35
C ARG A 76 10.21 -1.80 0.57
N ASP A 77 11.20 -1.80 -0.32
CA ASP A 77 12.38 -0.93 -0.23
C ASP A 77 11.99 0.55 -0.24
N ASP A 78 10.94 0.89 -1.00
CA ASP A 78 10.37 2.25 -1.03
C ASP A 78 9.84 2.72 0.34
N HIS A 79 9.64 1.79 1.29
CA HIS A 79 8.93 2.03 2.54
C HIS A 79 9.66 1.39 3.74
N GLY A 80 10.99 1.39 3.72
CA GLY A 80 11.81 0.91 4.85
C GLY A 80 11.62 -0.58 5.15
N GLY A 81 11.37 -1.39 4.11
CA GLY A 81 11.18 -2.84 4.22
C GLY A 81 9.74 -3.27 4.48
N ARG A 82 8.79 -2.32 4.61
CA ARG A 82 7.37 -2.60 4.86
C ARG A 82 6.56 -2.52 3.58
N LEU A 83 5.43 -3.25 3.49
CA LEU A 83 4.53 -3.04 2.37
C LEU A 83 3.80 -1.70 2.52
N PRO A 84 3.43 -1.04 1.41
CA PRO A 84 2.69 0.22 1.46
C PRO A 84 1.36 0.08 2.19
N CYS A 85 0.68 -1.06 2.04
CA CYS A 85 -0.58 -1.32 2.72
C CYS A 85 -0.41 -1.45 4.25
N ASP A 86 0.73 -1.95 4.74
CA ASP A 86 1.03 -2.04 6.17
C ASP A 86 1.22 -0.63 6.75
N VAL A 87 1.99 0.20 6.04
CA VAL A 87 2.29 1.58 6.42
C VAL A 87 1.02 2.44 6.45
N LEU A 88 0.20 2.35 5.40
CA LEU A 88 -1.08 3.07 5.33
C LEU A 88 -2.12 2.52 6.33
N SER A 89 -2.12 1.21 6.59
CA SER A 89 -2.98 0.63 7.64
C SER A 89 -2.62 1.17 9.01
N PHE A 90 -1.33 1.24 9.32
CA PHE A 90 -0.86 1.80 10.57
C PHE A 90 -1.32 3.26 10.74
N TRP A 91 -1.16 4.08 9.70
CA TRP A 91 -1.62 5.48 9.73
C TRP A 91 -3.14 5.61 9.90
N TRP A 92 -3.90 4.79 9.18
CA TRP A 92 -5.36 4.74 9.29
C TRP A 92 -5.81 4.38 10.71
N TRP A 93 -5.20 3.37 11.34
CA TRP A 93 -5.50 2.98 12.71
C TRP A 93 -5.11 4.05 13.74
N GLN A 94 -4.05 4.81 13.50
CA GLN A 94 -3.71 5.99 14.32
C GLN A 94 -4.76 7.10 14.18
N ARG A 95 -5.22 7.40 12.96
CA ARG A 95 -6.30 8.38 12.72
C ARG A 95 -7.61 7.99 13.41
N LEU A 96 -7.93 6.69 13.43
CA LEU A 96 -9.07 6.13 14.16
C LEU A 96 -8.87 6.05 15.67
N ARG A 97 -7.72 6.50 16.21
CA ARG A 97 -7.36 6.44 17.63
C ARG A 97 -7.25 5.02 18.20
N CYS A 98 -7.12 4.00 17.34
CA CYS A 98 -6.98 2.61 17.76
C CYS A 98 -5.54 2.26 18.16
N ILE A 99 -4.54 3.05 17.73
CA ILE A 99 -3.15 2.91 18.14
C ILE A 99 -2.79 4.13 19.00
N SER A 100 -2.41 3.85 20.25
CA SER A 100 -2.06 4.89 21.23
C SER A 100 -0.58 5.28 21.21
N ASP A 101 0.25 4.59 20.43
CA ASP A 101 1.68 4.90 20.30
C ASP A 101 1.87 6.21 19.51
N ARG A 102 2.61 7.12 20.13
CA ARG A 102 2.73 8.55 19.79
C ARG A 102 4.11 8.93 19.27
N ARG A 103 5.02 7.96 19.13
CA ARG A 103 6.39 8.19 18.63
C ARG A 103 6.51 8.08 17.12
N THR A 104 5.46 7.64 16.44
CA THR A 104 5.51 7.42 15.01
C THR A 104 5.35 8.72 14.25
N PHE A 105 6.28 8.99 13.33
CA PHE A 105 6.38 10.23 12.57
C PHE A 105 6.73 11.45 13.45
N ALA A 106 7.58 11.21 14.46
CA ALA A 106 8.05 12.23 15.37
C ALA A 106 8.94 13.27 14.67
N THR A 107 9.47 12.94 13.48
CA THR A 107 10.30 13.82 12.66
C THR A 107 9.55 14.33 11.41
N PRO A 108 9.85 15.55 10.93
CA PRO A 108 9.33 16.07 9.66
C PRO A 108 9.62 15.15 8.47
N GLU A 109 10.77 14.48 8.46
CA GLU A 109 11.21 13.56 7.41
C GLU A 109 10.30 12.33 7.35
N GLU A 110 9.99 11.73 8.50
CA GLU A 110 9.06 10.60 8.60
C GLU A 110 7.64 11.02 8.18
N LYS A 111 7.20 12.23 8.54
CA LYS A 111 5.92 12.78 8.09
C LYS A 111 5.87 12.95 6.57
N ASN A 112 6.92 13.51 5.97
CA ASN A 112 7.03 13.70 4.53
C ASN A 112 7.05 12.36 3.77
N ALA A 113 7.76 11.36 4.29
CA ALA A 113 7.76 10.02 3.73
C ALA A 113 6.34 9.41 3.73
N MET A 114 5.57 9.58 4.80
CA MET A 114 4.19 9.11 4.86
C MET A 114 3.26 9.78 3.86
N VAL A 115 3.37 11.11 3.73
CA VAL A 115 2.60 11.86 2.74
C VAL A 115 2.95 11.39 1.34
N ALA A 116 4.23 11.22 1.01
CA ALA A 116 4.66 10.70 -0.29
C ALA A 116 4.08 9.30 -0.59
N ILE A 117 4.02 8.42 0.42
CA ILE A 117 3.38 7.10 0.27
C ILE A 117 1.88 7.26 -0.02
N TYR A 118 1.18 8.11 0.73
CA TYR A 118 -0.24 8.36 0.49
C TYR A 118 -0.50 8.96 -0.90
N GLU A 119 0.25 9.98 -1.29
CA GLU A 119 0.13 10.65 -2.60
C GLU A 119 0.29 9.66 -3.76
N ARG A 120 1.20 8.69 -3.62
CA ARG A 120 1.38 7.62 -4.61
C ARG A 120 0.20 6.66 -4.66
N TRP A 121 -0.28 6.23 -3.49
CA TRP A 121 -1.28 5.16 -3.41
C TRP A 121 -2.73 5.66 -3.50
N LYS A 122 -2.96 6.98 -3.47
CA LYS A 122 -4.27 7.58 -3.75
C LYS A 122 -4.59 7.68 -5.25
N ASP A 123 -3.58 7.78 -6.13
CA ASP A 123 -3.77 7.93 -7.57
C ASP A 123 -4.17 6.59 -8.21
N GLU A 124 -5.48 6.34 -8.31
CA GLU A 124 -5.98 5.10 -8.90
C GLU A 124 -5.62 4.97 -10.39
N ALA A 125 -5.53 6.08 -11.12
CA ALA A 125 -5.22 6.06 -12.55
C ALA A 125 -3.78 5.61 -12.79
N TRP A 126 -2.83 6.19 -12.05
CA TRP A 126 -1.44 5.77 -12.05
C TRP A 126 -1.30 4.30 -11.64
N ILE A 127 -1.98 3.86 -10.57
CA ILE A 127 -1.93 2.46 -10.12
C ILE A 127 -2.46 1.51 -11.19
N LYS A 128 -3.55 1.89 -11.88
CA LYS A 128 -4.08 1.12 -13.01
C LYS A 128 -3.05 1.05 -14.12
N GLU A 129 -2.43 2.16 -14.51
CA GLU A 129 -1.40 2.16 -15.56
C GLU A 129 -0.22 1.22 -15.22
N GLN A 130 0.28 1.26 -13.98
CA GLN A 130 1.44 0.48 -13.58
C GLN A 130 1.14 -1.01 -13.36
N PHE A 131 -0.06 -1.33 -12.87
CA PHE A 131 -0.40 -2.67 -12.36
C PHE A 131 -1.67 -3.28 -12.97
N TRP A 132 -2.12 -2.80 -14.14
CA TRP A 132 -3.34 -3.27 -14.81
C TRP A 132 -3.38 -4.81 -14.96
N ALA A 133 -2.25 -5.41 -15.33
CA ALA A 133 -2.18 -6.84 -15.61
C ALA A 133 -2.45 -7.67 -14.35
N ILE A 134 -2.00 -7.20 -13.18
CA ILE A 134 -2.27 -7.86 -11.89
C ILE A 134 -3.75 -7.80 -11.55
N LYS A 135 -4.40 -6.63 -11.75
CA LYS A 135 -5.84 -6.49 -11.50
C LYS A 135 -6.66 -7.46 -12.36
N ASN A 136 -6.27 -7.67 -13.61
CA ASN A 136 -7.00 -8.53 -14.55
C ASN A 136 -6.69 -10.02 -14.35
N ALA A 137 -5.43 -10.38 -14.09
CA ALA A 137 -4.99 -11.77 -14.06
C ALA A 137 -5.04 -12.44 -12.67
N ALA A 138 -5.01 -11.69 -11.57
CA ALA A 138 -5.12 -12.26 -10.22
C ALA A 138 -6.55 -12.77 -9.91
N CYS A 139 -7.43 -12.82 -10.91
CA CYS A 139 -8.86 -13.07 -10.79
C CYS A 139 -9.45 -12.21 -9.67
N LEU A 140 -9.11 -10.93 -9.61
CA LEU A 140 -9.81 -10.04 -8.69
C LEU A 140 -11.22 -9.82 -9.25
N ASP A 141 -12.23 -9.91 -8.41
CA ASP A 141 -13.59 -9.54 -8.74
C ASP A 141 -13.69 -8.03 -9.06
N SER A 142 -14.87 -7.56 -9.45
CA SER A 142 -15.10 -6.14 -9.75
C SER A 142 -14.83 -5.22 -8.56
N SER A 143 -14.72 -5.75 -7.34
CA SER A 143 -14.36 -5.02 -6.13
C SER A 143 -12.85 -5.06 -5.82
N GLY A 144 -12.04 -5.70 -6.67
CA GLY A 144 -10.60 -5.81 -6.52
C GLY A 144 -10.16 -6.83 -5.46
N PHE A 145 -11.04 -7.74 -5.04
CA PHE A 145 -10.74 -8.84 -4.11
C PHE A 145 -10.68 -10.17 -4.86
N PRO A 146 -9.97 -11.20 -4.36
CA PRO A 146 -9.88 -12.47 -5.07
C PRO A 146 -11.28 -13.05 -5.31
N ASP A 147 -11.61 -13.29 -6.58
CA ASP A 147 -12.80 -13.98 -7.00
C ASP A 147 -12.77 -15.39 -6.40
N SER A 148 -13.72 -15.66 -5.51
CA SER A 148 -13.93 -16.94 -4.85
C SER A 148 -14.18 -18.08 -5.84
N ARG A 149 -14.51 -17.77 -7.09
CA ARG A 149 -14.69 -18.74 -8.18
C ARG A 149 -13.38 -19.18 -8.84
N LEU A 150 -12.23 -18.74 -8.33
CA LEU A 150 -10.88 -19.27 -8.57
C LEU A 150 -10.71 -19.98 -9.93
N LYS A 151 -10.75 -19.22 -11.04
CA LYS A 151 -10.37 -19.77 -12.35
C LYS A 151 -8.91 -20.26 -12.28
N ARG A 152 -8.64 -21.40 -12.94
CA ARG A 152 -7.25 -21.86 -13.16
C ARG A 152 -6.51 -20.79 -13.94
N LEU A 153 -5.29 -20.47 -13.52
CA LEU A 153 -4.40 -19.59 -14.29
C LEU A 153 -4.11 -20.25 -15.65
N SER A 154 -4.41 -19.54 -16.72
CA SER A 154 -4.03 -19.93 -18.08
C SER A 154 -2.67 -19.32 -18.44
N ASP A 155 -2.00 -19.91 -19.43
CA ASP A 155 -0.76 -19.34 -19.99
C ASP A 155 -1.01 -17.92 -20.54
N GLU A 156 -2.17 -17.70 -21.17
CA GLU A 156 -2.61 -16.41 -21.71
C GLU A 156 -2.78 -15.34 -20.63
N ASP A 157 -3.14 -15.73 -19.40
CA ASP A 157 -3.23 -14.81 -18.25
C ASP A 157 -1.86 -14.50 -17.63
N CYS A 158 -0.91 -15.46 -17.69
CA CYS A 158 0.40 -15.32 -17.04
C CYS A 158 1.32 -14.34 -17.78
N VAL A 159 1.40 -14.46 -19.10
CA VAL A 159 2.38 -13.74 -19.93
C VAL A 159 2.23 -12.22 -19.80
N PRO A 160 1.02 -11.62 -19.90
CA PRO A 160 0.84 -10.18 -19.75
C PRO A 160 1.26 -9.66 -18.37
N VAL A 161 1.01 -10.45 -17.31
CA VAL A 161 1.44 -10.09 -15.95
C VAL A 161 2.95 -10.07 -15.86
N LEU A 162 3.61 -11.16 -16.23
CA LEU A 162 5.05 -11.26 -16.13
C LEU A 162 5.75 -10.18 -16.96
N GLN A 163 5.22 -9.86 -18.15
CA GLN A 163 5.74 -8.76 -18.95
C GLN A 163 5.55 -7.41 -18.28
N SER A 164 4.34 -7.11 -17.79
CA SER A 164 4.05 -5.87 -17.05
C SER A 164 4.94 -5.71 -15.82
N LEU A 165 5.19 -6.78 -15.06
CA LEU A 165 6.10 -6.79 -13.91
C LEU A 165 7.55 -6.51 -14.30
N ARG A 166 8.04 -7.10 -15.40
CA ARG A 166 9.38 -6.83 -15.93
C ARG A 166 9.53 -5.36 -16.34
N ASP A 167 8.57 -4.85 -17.09
CA ASP A 167 8.60 -3.48 -17.60
C ASP A 167 8.57 -2.47 -16.44
N TRP A 168 7.71 -2.70 -15.45
CA TRP A 168 7.65 -1.89 -14.25
C TRP A 168 8.99 -1.89 -13.50
N LEU A 169 9.57 -3.07 -13.27
CA LEU A 169 10.82 -3.20 -12.54
C LEU A 169 12.00 -2.56 -13.28
N ALA A 170 12.04 -2.67 -14.62
CA ALA A 170 13.02 -2.01 -15.46
C ALA A 170 12.89 -0.48 -15.42
N LYS A 171 11.66 0.04 -15.56
CA LYS A 171 11.38 1.47 -15.44
C LYS A 171 11.78 2.01 -14.06
N ARG A 172 11.48 1.28 -12.97
CA ARG A 172 11.90 1.64 -11.60
C ARG A 172 13.42 1.70 -11.49
N LYS A 173 14.16 0.70 -12.01
CA LYS A 173 15.64 0.69 -12.01
C LYS A 173 16.23 1.88 -12.78
N ASN A 174 15.55 2.36 -13.81
CA ASN A 174 15.96 3.53 -14.60
C ASN A 174 15.43 4.86 -14.05
N GLY A 175 14.73 4.84 -12.92
CA GLY A 175 14.14 6.02 -12.29
C GLY A 175 12.94 6.64 -13.06
N GLN A 176 12.30 5.86 -13.94
CA GLN A 176 11.19 6.29 -14.79
C GLN A 176 9.80 6.04 -14.19
N VAL A 177 9.73 5.36 -13.04
CA VAL A 177 8.49 5.10 -12.30
C VAL A 177 8.70 5.48 -10.83
N TYR A 178 7.89 6.43 -10.35
CA TYR A 178 7.75 6.86 -8.96
C TYR A 178 6.39 7.50 -8.70
#